data_AF-A0A562PLN8-F1
#
_entry.id   AF-A0A562PLN8-F1
#
_cell.length_a   1.000
_cell.length_b   1.000
_cell.length_c   1.000
_cell.angle_alpha   90.00
_cell.angle_beta   90.00
_cell.angle_gamma   90.00
#
_symmetry.space_group_name_H-M   'P 1'
#
loop_
_entity.id
_entity.type
_entity.pdbx_description
1 polymer ?
#
loop_
_entity_poly.entity_id
_entity_poly.type
_entity_poly.pdbx_seq_one_letter_code
_entity_poly.pdbx_strand_id
1 'polypeptide(L)'
;MHKHPQGLRRFSVTDPPPACARWKDHMPKHRDPSVFRLYIEARKLWRSKIEWQLTRDETQRILIDVQTAAEKGDWGAKALLAHFFREGLGPLPENQAQVPDADEAVAITRTAVAAGQPWGYYDLGVAHEHGYGGAVYDEDIAWSYYLRAAELGSPEAQMALAGAYGQARRFADEEHMLKCAFAQGHGPAAYTLAMRQEILGNHLEAARLFQEGVKFGHRESASSLWLLFANGYWSWKHEVERLKALGFHVDAQRASRYEAISEALLINPDLKLARIDEVLPLPPQELPPWGAVTDAVEPESSSQPTY
;
A
#
# COMPACT_ATOMS: atom_id res chain seq x y z
N MET A 1 -21.60 3.56 -26.09
CA MET A 1 -21.03 4.55 -25.16
C MET A 1 -21.97 4.69 -23.98
N HIS A 2 -21.51 4.34 -22.79
CA HIS A 2 -22.28 4.50 -21.57
C HIS A 2 -22.41 5.99 -21.21
N LYS A 3 -23.44 6.34 -20.42
CA LYS A 3 -23.62 7.71 -19.95
C LYS A 3 -22.52 8.01 -18.93
N HIS A 4 -21.71 9.03 -19.21
CA HIS A 4 -20.61 9.44 -18.32
C HIS A 4 -21.16 9.92 -16.95
N PRO A 5 -20.54 9.51 -15.81
CA PRO A 5 -21.02 9.88 -14.48
C PRO A 5 -21.01 11.39 -14.25
N GLN A 6 -22.08 11.92 -13.66
CA GLN A 6 -22.16 13.34 -13.32
C GLN A 6 -21.10 13.74 -12.28
N GLY A 7 -20.47 14.89 -12.48
CA GLY A 7 -19.48 15.44 -11.55
C GLY A 7 -18.07 14.87 -11.68
N LEU A 8 -17.86 13.87 -12.53
CA LEU A 8 -16.52 13.39 -12.87
C LEU A 8 -16.00 14.09 -14.12
N ARG A 9 -14.69 14.33 -14.16
CA ARG A 9 -14.00 14.81 -15.35
C ARG A 9 -13.40 13.63 -16.09
N ARG A 10 -13.41 13.66 -17.41
CA ARG A 10 -12.67 12.69 -18.21
C ARG A 10 -11.18 12.89 -17.97
N PHE A 11 -10.47 11.80 -17.73
CA PHE A 11 -9.02 11.81 -17.71
C PHE A 11 -8.49 11.91 -19.14
N SER A 12 -7.47 12.75 -19.32
CA SER A 12 -6.67 12.77 -20.54
C SER A 12 -5.21 12.78 -20.16
N VAL A 13 -4.43 11.85 -20.71
CA VAL A 13 -2.99 11.77 -20.46
C VAL A 13 -2.22 12.96 -21.03
N THR A 14 -2.85 13.84 -21.82
CA THR A 14 -2.25 15.09 -22.30
C THR A 14 -2.48 16.28 -21.36
N ASP A 15 -3.41 16.17 -20.42
CA ASP A 15 -3.73 17.27 -19.50
C ASP A 15 -2.65 17.41 -18.42
N PRO A 16 -2.46 18.59 -17.81
CA PRO A 16 -1.57 18.72 -16.66
C PRO A 16 -1.97 17.76 -15.53
N PRO A 17 -1.00 17.17 -14.80
CA PRO A 17 -1.32 16.31 -13.67
C PRO A 17 -2.03 17.10 -12.57
N PRO A 18 -2.91 16.45 -11.78
CA PRO A 18 -3.54 17.11 -10.65
C PRO A 18 -2.50 17.55 -9.61
N ALA A 19 -2.86 18.53 -8.78
CA ALA A 19 -2.06 18.90 -7.63
C ALA A 19 -1.98 17.72 -6.64
N CYS A 20 -0.88 17.61 -5.89
CA CYS A 20 -0.81 16.63 -4.81
C CYS A 20 -1.88 16.94 -3.76
N ALA A 21 -2.66 15.93 -3.41
CA ALA A 21 -3.60 15.95 -2.30
C ALA A 21 -3.28 14.80 -1.35
N ARG A 22 -3.76 14.89 -0.11
CA ARG A 22 -3.59 13.86 0.92
C ARG A 22 -4.92 13.22 1.26
N TRP A 23 -5.01 11.88 1.17
CA TRP A 23 -6.28 11.18 1.41
C TRP A 23 -6.87 11.48 2.79
N LYS A 24 -6.01 11.63 3.81
CA LYS A 24 -6.42 11.93 5.20
C LYS A 24 -7.17 13.25 5.34
N ASP A 25 -6.95 14.22 4.45
CA ASP A 25 -7.63 15.52 4.49
C ASP A 25 -9.11 15.39 4.08
N HIS A 26 -9.47 14.27 3.46
CA HIS A 26 -10.83 13.92 3.02
C HIS A 26 -11.48 12.84 3.90
N MET A 27 -10.91 12.56 5.07
CA MET A 27 -11.45 11.61 6.05
C MET A 27 -11.94 12.34 7.30
N PRO A 28 -12.86 11.75 8.08
CA PRO A 28 -13.25 12.35 9.36
C PRO A 28 -12.06 12.52 10.29
N LYS A 29 -12.06 13.61 11.07
CA LYS A 29 -10.93 13.94 11.96
C LYS A 29 -10.78 12.99 13.14
N HIS A 30 -11.87 12.32 13.53
CA HIS A 30 -11.92 11.49 14.72
C HIS A 30 -12.51 10.13 14.40
N ARG A 31 -12.01 9.11 15.10
CA ARG A 31 -12.56 7.76 15.13
C ARG A 31 -13.17 7.51 16.50
N ASP A 32 -14.29 6.81 16.53
CA ASP A 32 -14.78 6.26 17.80
C ASP A 32 -13.73 5.27 18.34
N PRO A 33 -13.14 5.51 19.53
CA PRO A 33 -12.05 4.67 20.02
C PRO A 33 -12.46 3.21 20.27
N SER A 34 -13.71 2.96 20.62
CA SER A 34 -14.22 1.60 20.86
C SER A 34 -14.40 0.84 19.56
N VAL A 35 -14.93 1.51 18.53
CA VAL A 35 -15.09 0.94 17.19
C VAL A 35 -13.74 0.73 16.53
N PHE A 36 -12.82 1.69 16.67
CA PHE A 36 -11.46 1.57 16.18
C PHE A 36 -10.73 0.39 16.81
N ARG A 37 -10.84 0.22 18.13
CA ARG A 37 -10.21 -0.92 18.83
C ARG A 37 -10.74 -2.24 18.31
N LEU A 38 -12.06 -2.38 18.17
CA LEU A 38 -12.69 -3.57 17.60
C LEU A 38 -12.11 -3.89 16.20
N TYR A 39 -12.06 -2.89 15.34
CA TYR A 39 -11.51 -3.02 13.99
C TYR A 39 -10.03 -3.42 13.98
N ILE A 40 -9.19 -2.76 14.78
CA ILE A 40 -7.75 -3.02 14.80
C ILE A 40 -7.44 -4.40 15.37
N GLU A 41 -8.16 -4.87 16.39
CA GLU A 41 -7.95 -6.22 16.91
C GLU A 41 -8.34 -7.29 15.88
N ALA A 42 -9.43 -7.08 15.12
CA ALA A 42 -9.77 -7.95 14.00
C ALA A 42 -8.70 -7.94 12.90
N ARG A 43 -8.17 -6.76 12.56
CA ARG A 43 -7.10 -6.62 11.56
C ARG A 43 -5.79 -7.25 12.03
N LYS A 44 -5.43 -7.13 13.32
CA LYS A 44 -4.27 -7.79 13.92
C LYS A 44 -4.39 -9.30 13.85
N LEU A 45 -5.58 -9.85 14.14
CA LEU A 45 -5.82 -11.29 14.01
C LEU A 45 -5.70 -11.74 12.55
N TRP A 46 -6.29 -11.01 11.61
CA TRP A 46 -6.17 -11.29 10.18
C TRP A 46 -4.71 -11.24 9.69
N ARG A 47 -3.90 -10.33 10.22
CA ARG A 47 -2.47 -10.17 9.89
C ARG A 47 -1.51 -10.95 10.80
N SER A 48 -2.01 -11.86 11.63
CA SER A 48 -1.17 -12.64 12.55
C SER A 48 -0.46 -13.82 11.88
N LYS A 49 -1.01 -14.30 10.76
CA LYS A 49 -0.54 -15.45 10.00
C LYS A 49 -1.13 -15.40 8.58
N ILE A 50 -0.60 -16.22 7.67
CA ILE A 50 -1.16 -16.35 6.32
C ILE A 50 -2.57 -16.95 6.39
N GLU A 51 -3.46 -16.50 5.50
CA GLU A 51 -4.91 -16.68 5.66
C GLU A 51 -5.37 -18.14 5.73
N TRP A 52 -4.73 -19.06 5.00
CA TRP A 52 -5.05 -20.49 5.06
C TRP A 52 -4.65 -21.17 6.37
N GLN A 53 -3.87 -20.51 7.24
CA GLN A 53 -3.56 -20.99 8.59
C GLN A 53 -4.56 -20.52 9.64
N LEU A 54 -5.48 -19.61 9.29
CA LEU A 54 -6.54 -19.19 10.19
C LEU A 54 -7.57 -20.31 10.35
N THR A 55 -8.07 -20.48 11.56
CA THR A 55 -9.18 -21.40 11.86
C THR A 55 -10.52 -20.83 11.40
N ARG A 56 -11.56 -21.67 11.36
CA ARG A 56 -12.94 -21.23 11.12
C ARG A 56 -13.40 -20.18 12.11
N ASP A 57 -13.11 -20.39 13.38
CA ASP A 57 -13.53 -19.48 14.45
C ASP A 57 -12.82 -18.13 14.33
N GLU A 58 -11.52 -18.14 13.99
CA GLU A 58 -10.74 -16.90 13.76
C GLU A 58 -11.29 -16.10 12.57
N THR A 59 -11.53 -16.73 11.42
CA THR A 59 -12.06 -16.06 10.22
C THR A 59 -13.48 -15.53 10.44
N GLN A 60 -14.36 -16.28 11.11
CA GLN A 60 -15.68 -15.80 11.50
C GLN A 60 -15.61 -14.62 12.46
N ARG A 61 -14.72 -14.69 13.45
CA ARG A 61 -14.50 -13.59 14.39
C ARG A 61 -14.02 -12.33 13.67
N ILE A 62 -13.04 -12.45 12.78
CA ILE A 62 -12.56 -11.34 11.94
C ILE A 62 -13.72 -10.70 11.17
N LEU A 63 -14.52 -11.52 10.47
CA LEU A 63 -15.63 -11.02 9.66
C LEU A 63 -16.66 -10.27 10.50
N ILE A 64 -17.10 -10.86 11.62
CA ILE A 64 -18.12 -10.27 12.52
C ILE A 64 -17.63 -8.94 13.10
N ASP A 65 -16.38 -8.89 13.57
CA ASP A 65 -15.82 -7.68 14.17
C ASP A 65 -15.66 -6.56 13.13
N VAL A 66 -15.23 -6.91 11.91
CA VAL A 66 -15.11 -5.96 10.79
C VAL A 66 -16.48 -5.46 10.34
N GLN A 67 -17.47 -6.34 10.20
CA GLN A 67 -18.86 -5.97 9.88
C GLN A 67 -19.43 -5.02 10.95
N THR A 68 -19.30 -5.39 12.22
CA THR A 68 -19.78 -4.57 13.35
C THR A 68 -19.12 -3.19 13.36
N ALA A 69 -17.81 -3.11 13.09
CA ALA A 69 -17.10 -1.84 13.04
C ALA A 69 -17.51 -0.99 11.82
N ALA A 70 -17.73 -1.63 10.67
CA ALA A 70 -18.19 -0.99 9.45
C ALA A 70 -19.60 -0.40 9.60
N GLU A 71 -20.53 -1.14 10.21
CA GLU A 71 -21.90 -0.69 10.52
C GLU A 71 -21.91 0.53 11.45
N LYS A 72 -20.98 0.57 12.41
CA LYS A 72 -20.78 1.71 13.31
C LYS A 72 -20.05 2.89 12.66
N GLY A 73 -19.71 2.78 11.38
CA GLY A 73 -19.18 3.89 10.58
C GLY A 73 -17.66 3.97 10.48
N ASP A 74 -16.90 2.96 10.94
CA ASP A 74 -15.46 2.97 10.74
C ASP A 74 -15.09 2.71 9.27
N TRP A 75 -14.41 3.67 8.66
CA TRP A 75 -14.07 3.60 7.23
C TRP A 75 -13.00 2.58 6.91
N GLY A 76 -12.05 2.36 7.82
CA GLY A 76 -11.04 1.31 7.63
C GLY A 76 -11.68 -0.08 7.66
N ALA A 77 -12.68 -0.27 8.52
CA ALA A 77 -13.50 -1.47 8.56
C ALA A 77 -14.35 -1.62 7.30
N LYS A 78 -14.98 -0.55 6.79
CA LYS A 78 -15.73 -0.58 5.53
C LYS A 78 -14.88 -0.95 4.33
N ALA A 79 -13.68 -0.35 4.21
CA ALA A 79 -12.74 -0.70 3.15
C ALA A 79 -12.29 -2.17 3.25
N LEU A 80 -11.99 -2.65 4.46
CA LEU A 80 -11.63 -4.07 4.67
C LEU A 80 -12.81 -5.01 4.39
N LEU A 81 -14.03 -4.63 4.74
CA LEU A 81 -15.23 -5.40 4.44
C LEU A 81 -15.47 -5.50 2.92
N ALA A 82 -15.33 -4.40 2.19
CA ALA A 82 -15.40 -4.41 0.73
C ALA A 82 -14.33 -5.33 0.12
N HIS A 83 -13.12 -5.34 0.69
CA HIS A 83 -12.06 -6.28 0.29
C HIS A 83 -12.45 -7.74 0.53
N PHE A 84 -13.01 -8.09 1.70
CA PHE A 84 -13.49 -9.45 1.97
C PHE A 84 -14.64 -9.88 1.05
N PHE A 85 -15.54 -8.97 0.69
CA PHE A 85 -16.55 -9.28 -0.33
C PHE A 85 -15.91 -9.44 -1.71
N ARG A 86 -14.88 -8.69 -2.07
CA ARG A 86 -14.23 -8.83 -3.38
C ARG A 86 -13.42 -10.13 -3.52
N GLU A 87 -12.60 -10.45 -2.53
CA GLU A 87 -11.61 -11.54 -2.59
C GLU A 87 -12.03 -12.81 -1.83
N GLY A 88 -13.00 -12.69 -0.93
CA GLY A 88 -13.32 -13.71 0.07
C GLY A 88 -12.51 -13.54 1.37
N LEU A 89 -12.87 -14.35 2.37
CA LEU A 89 -12.11 -14.51 3.61
C LEU A 89 -12.16 -15.99 4.03
N GLY A 90 -10.99 -16.59 4.22
CA GLY A 90 -10.81 -18.01 4.44
C GLY A 90 -10.84 -18.79 3.11
N PRO A 91 -9.69 -18.99 2.45
CA PRO A 91 -9.66 -19.58 1.12
C PRO A 91 -9.94 -21.09 1.10
N LEU A 92 -9.94 -21.76 2.27
CA LEU A 92 -10.14 -23.20 2.38
C LEU A 92 -11.56 -23.53 2.90
N PRO A 93 -12.17 -24.66 2.48
CA PRO A 93 -13.49 -25.07 2.98
C PRO A 93 -13.58 -25.09 4.52
N GLU A 94 -12.51 -25.49 5.18
CA GLU A 94 -12.43 -25.61 6.64
C GLU A 94 -12.39 -24.26 7.35
N ASN A 95 -12.08 -23.15 6.67
CA ASN A 95 -11.97 -21.82 7.26
C ASN A 95 -12.71 -20.70 6.52
N GLN A 96 -13.53 -21.00 5.50
CA GLN A 96 -14.20 -20.01 4.64
C GLN A 96 -15.32 -19.17 5.30
N ALA A 97 -14.99 -18.04 5.89
CA ALA A 97 -15.98 -17.13 6.49
C ALA A 97 -16.78 -16.32 5.47
N GLN A 98 -16.17 -15.91 4.35
CA GLN A 98 -16.82 -15.11 3.30
C GLN A 98 -16.43 -15.63 1.91
N VAL A 99 -17.42 -15.84 1.05
CA VAL A 99 -17.19 -16.11 -0.37
C VAL A 99 -17.17 -14.79 -1.16
N PRO A 100 -16.45 -14.70 -2.29
CA PRO A 100 -16.51 -13.52 -3.13
C PRO A 100 -17.94 -13.17 -3.54
N ASP A 101 -18.32 -11.91 -3.31
CA ASP A 101 -19.56 -11.24 -3.73
C ASP A 101 -19.20 -9.84 -4.26
N ALA A 102 -19.02 -9.76 -5.57
CA ALA A 102 -18.62 -8.52 -6.23
C ALA A 102 -19.70 -7.43 -6.14
N ASP A 103 -20.99 -7.81 -6.06
CA ASP A 103 -22.10 -6.86 -5.99
C ASP A 103 -22.11 -6.15 -4.64
N GLU A 104 -21.93 -6.89 -3.53
CA GLU A 104 -21.79 -6.31 -2.19
C GLU A 104 -20.52 -5.44 -2.06
N ALA A 105 -19.39 -5.89 -2.62
CA ALA A 105 -18.16 -5.10 -2.63
C ALA A 105 -18.36 -3.74 -3.33
N VAL A 106 -19.01 -3.73 -4.50
CA VAL A 106 -19.31 -2.48 -5.23
C VAL A 106 -20.38 -1.66 -4.50
N ALA A 107 -21.37 -2.28 -3.88
CA ALA A 107 -22.38 -1.57 -3.08
C ALA A 107 -21.73 -0.76 -1.95
N ILE A 108 -20.82 -1.37 -1.17
CA ILE A 108 -20.05 -0.68 -0.12
C ILE A 108 -19.22 0.44 -0.73
N THR A 109 -18.52 0.17 -1.84
CA THR A 109 -17.68 1.14 -2.54
C THR A 109 -18.48 2.38 -3.00
N ARG A 110 -19.71 2.18 -3.49
CA ARG A 110 -20.61 3.29 -3.85
C ARG A 110 -20.98 4.16 -2.65
N THR A 111 -21.15 3.57 -1.46
CA THR A 111 -21.38 4.37 -0.24
C THR A 111 -20.16 5.24 0.12
N ALA A 112 -18.95 4.75 -0.14
CA ALA A 112 -17.72 5.50 0.09
C ALA A 112 -17.57 6.66 -0.90
N VAL A 113 -17.89 6.43 -2.19
CA VAL A 113 -17.96 7.48 -3.21
C VAL A 113 -18.98 8.56 -2.83
N ALA A 114 -20.17 8.16 -2.37
CA ALA A 114 -21.20 9.08 -1.90
C ALA A 114 -20.74 9.90 -0.68
N ALA A 115 -19.88 9.33 0.16
CA ALA A 115 -19.25 10.01 1.29
C ALA A 115 -18.00 10.82 0.90
N GLY A 116 -17.63 10.89 -0.39
CA GLY A 116 -16.49 11.68 -0.86
C GLY A 116 -15.12 11.04 -0.60
N GLN A 117 -15.05 9.73 -0.37
CA GLN A 117 -13.83 9.08 0.12
C GLN A 117 -12.90 8.64 -1.00
N PRO A 118 -11.60 9.00 -0.94
CA PRO A 118 -10.64 8.72 -2.01
C PRO A 118 -10.55 7.24 -2.40
N TRP A 119 -10.52 6.34 -1.41
CA TRP A 119 -10.43 4.89 -1.64
C TRP A 119 -11.64 4.35 -2.41
N GLY A 120 -12.85 4.86 -2.11
CA GLY A 120 -14.07 4.45 -2.80
C GLY A 120 -14.07 4.85 -4.28
N TYR A 121 -13.54 6.04 -4.61
CA TYR A 121 -13.37 6.43 -6.01
C TYR A 121 -12.38 5.51 -6.73
N TYR A 122 -11.26 5.15 -6.10
CA TYR A 122 -10.29 4.24 -6.70
C TYR A 122 -10.90 2.86 -6.95
N ASP A 123 -11.50 2.22 -5.94
CA ASP A 123 -12.07 0.88 -6.06
C ASP A 123 -13.25 0.83 -7.04
N LEU A 124 -14.04 1.91 -7.17
CA LEU A 124 -15.10 1.98 -8.19
C LEU A 124 -14.52 2.16 -9.59
N GLY A 125 -13.38 2.85 -9.71
CA GLY A 125 -12.59 2.88 -10.93
C GLY A 125 -12.14 1.48 -11.35
N VAL A 126 -11.59 0.70 -10.42
CA VAL A 126 -11.20 -0.71 -10.64
C VAL A 126 -12.39 -1.55 -11.09
N ALA A 127 -13.56 -1.37 -10.47
CA ALA A 127 -14.78 -2.07 -10.86
C ALA A 127 -15.23 -1.74 -12.29
N HIS A 128 -15.12 -0.48 -12.72
CA HIS A 128 -15.40 -0.06 -14.09
C HIS A 128 -14.32 -0.48 -15.10
N GLU A 129 -13.06 -0.61 -14.67
CA GLU A 129 -11.98 -1.13 -15.51
C GLU A 129 -12.14 -2.63 -15.80
N HIS A 130 -12.74 -3.38 -14.88
CA HIS A 130 -12.88 -4.84 -15.04
C HIS A 130 -14.32 -5.32 -15.29
N GLY A 131 -15.32 -4.46 -15.10
CA GLY A 131 -16.73 -4.77 -15.37
C GLY A 131 -17.37 -5.76 -14.41
N TYR A 132 -17.22 -5.59 -13.09
CA TYR A 132 -17.82 -6.46 -12.07
C TYR A 132 -18.76 -5.71 -11.10
N GLY A 133 -19.56 -6.45 -10.32
CA GLY A 133 -20.36 -5.88 -9.23
C GLY A 133 -21.41 -4.86 -9.71
N GLY A 134 -21.99 -5.09 -10.89
CA GLY A 134 -22.90 -4.15 -11.55
C GLY A 134 -22.24 -2.86 -12.07
N ALA A 135 -20.91 -2.72 -12.00
CA ALA A 135 -20.18 -1.69 -12.72
C ALA A 135 -20.00 -2.10 -14.20
N VAL A 136 -20.34 -1.20 -15.12
CA VAL A 136 -20.13 -1.45 -16.56
C VAL A 136 -18.64 -1.36 -16.89
N TYR A 137 -18.15 -2.27 -17.73
CA TYR A 137 -16.81 -2.16 -18.30
C TYR A 137 -16.74 -0.94 -19.23
N ASP A 138 -15.99 0.09 -18.83
CA ASP A 138 -15.79 1.31 -19.59
C ASP A 138 -14.53 2.04 -19.09
N GLU A 139 -13.47 2.06 -19.90
CA GLU A 139 -12.18 2.64 -19.54
C GLU A 139 -12.26 4.16 -19.30
N ASP A 140 -13.06 4.90 -20.08
CA ASP A 140 -13.22 6.34 -19.91
C ASP A 140 -13.85 6.65 -18.55
N ILE A 141 -14.83 5.84 -18.14
CA ILE A 141 -15.46 5.94 -16.82
C ILE A 141 -14.45 5.58 -15.72
N ALA A 142 -13.73 4.46 -15.86
CA ALA A 142 -12.73 4.02 -14.89
C ALA A 142 -11.65 5.07 -14.63
N TRP A 143 -11.06 5.63 -15.70
CA TRP A 143 -10.05 6.66 -15.58
C TRP A 143 -10.59 8.00 -15.05
N SER A 144 -11.87 8.30 -15.25
CA SER A 144 -12.52 9.44 -14.60
C SER A 144 -12.61 9.26 -13.08
N TYR A 145 -12.85 8.03 -12.61
CA TYR A 145 -12.81 7.67 -11.19
C TYR A 145 -11.38 7.72 -10.63
N TYR A 146 -10.38 7.18 -11.35
CA TYR A 146 -8.97 7.28 -10.96
C TYR A 146 -8.48 8.72 -10.84
N LEU A 147 -8.81 9.59 -11.81
CA LEU A 147 -8.49 11.01 -11.74
C LEU A 147 -9.09 11.63 -10.48
N ARG A 148 -10.38 11.37 -10.21
CA ARG A 148 -11.04 11.92 -9.02
C ARG A 148 -10.44 11.39 -7.72
N ALA A 149 -10.09 10.12 -7.66
CA ALA A 149 -9.43 9.53 -6.49
C ALA A 149 -8.04 10.17 -6.25
N ALA A 150 -7.27 10.41 -7.31
CA ALA A 150 -5.95 11.05 -7.22
C ALA A 150 -6.04 12.52 -6.80
N GLU A 151 -7.03 13.27 -7.28
CA GLU A 151 -7.35 14.64 -6.84
C GLU A 151 -7.71 14.71 -5.35
N LEU A 152 -8.30 13.64 -4.82
CA LEU A 152 -8.63 13.49 -3.40
C LEU A 152 -7.50 12.82 -2.61
N GLY A 153 -6.36 12.55 -3.24
CA GLY A 153 -5.15 12.10 -2.57
C GLY A 153 -5.00 10.59 -2.36
N SER A 154 -5.81 9.73 -3.00
CA SER A 154 -5.59 8.27 -2.93
C SER A 154 -4.19 7.95 -3.50
N PRO A 155 -3.30 7.34 -2.70
CA PRO A 155 -1.98 6.94 -3.18
C PRO A 155 -2.03 5.93 -4.32
N GLU A 156 -3.00 5.00 -4.30
CA GLU A 156 -3.22 4.00 -5.34
C GLU A 156 -3.62 4.66 -6.66
N ALA A 157 -4.52 5.65 -6.61
CA ALA A 157 -4.90 6.40 -7.79
C ALA A 157 -3.78 7.31 -8.31
N GLN A 158 -2.99 7.92 -7.42
CA GLN A 158 -1.79 8.67 -7.80
C GLN A 158 -0.77 7.76 -8.51
N MET A 159 -0.60 6.52 -8.05
CA MET A 159 0.21 5.51 -8.74
C MET A 159 -0.36 5.13 -10.10
N ALA A 160 -1.68 4.95 -10.23
CA ALA A 160 -2.33 4.66 -11.51
C ALA A 160 -2.08 5.77 -12.54
N LEU A 161 -2.26 7.04 -12.14
CA LEU A 161 -1.94 8.19 -12.98
C LEU A 161 -0.45 8.27 -13.31
N ALA A 162 0.44 7.99 -12.36
CA ALA A 162 1.87 7.92 -12.62
C ALA A 162 2.19 6.91 -13.73
N GLY A 163 1.60 5.70 -13.66
CA GLY A 163 1.72 4.67 -14.68
C GLY A 163 1.26 5.14 -16.06
N ALA A 164 0.11 5.81 -16.16
CA ALA A 164 -0.39 6.38 -17.42
C ALA A 164 0.57 7.42 -18.01
N TYR A 165 1.08 8.35 -17.19
CA TYR A 165 2.05 9.35 -17.64
C TYR A 165 3.38 8.69 -18.07
N GLY A 166 3.85 7.69 -17.35
CA GLY A 166 5.06 6.93 -17.70
C GLY A 166 4.93 6.22 -19.05
N GLN A 167 3.79 5.56 -19.31
CA GLN A 167 3.47 4.94 -20.61
C GLN A 167 3.45 5.97 -21.76
N ALA A 168 2.93 7.16 -21.50
CA ALA A 168 2.95 8.28 -22.43
C ALA A 168 4.31 9.00 -22.53
N ARG A 169 5.36 8.49 -21.85
CA ARG A 169 6.71 9.09 -21.77
C ARG A 169 6.73 10.49 -21.17
N ARG A 170 5.72 10.85 -20.37
CA ARG A 170 5.64 12.08 -19.59
C ARG A 170 6.30 11.89 -18.22
N PHE A 171 7.61 11.62 -18.24
CA PHE A 171 8.35 11.17 -17.06
C PHE A 171 8.40 12.19 -15.91
N ALA A 172 8.25 13.49 -16.20
CA ALA A 172 8.18 14.52 -15.16
C ALA A 172 6.83 14.46 -14.40
N ASP A 173 5.74 14.20 -15.13
CA ASP A 173 4.38 14.10 -14.55
C ASP A 173 4.19 12.76 -13.82
N GLU A 174 4.79 11.69 -14.34
CA GLU A 174 4.94 10.41 -13.63
C GLU A 174 5.64 10.64 -12.29
N GLU A 175 6.83 11.24 -12.29
CA GLU A 175 7.61 11.47 -11.08
C GLU A 175 6.87 12.38 -10.08
N HIS A 176 6.14 13.38 -10.56
CA HIS A 176 5.28 14.23 -9.72
C HIS A 176 4.22 13.40 -8.99
N MET A 177 3.50 12.53 -9.70
CA MET A 177 2.48 11.66 -9.10
C MET A 177 3.07 10.60 -8.15
N LEU A 178 4.22 10.01 -8.48
CA LEU A 178 4.94 9.11 -7.57
C LEU A 178 5.35 9.83 -6.27
N LYS A 179 5.84 11.07 -6.36
CA LYS A 179 6.20 11.88 -5.19
C LYS A 179 4.99 12.23 -4.33
N CYS A 180 3.82 12.49 -4.93
CA CYS A 180 2.59 12.70 -4.16
C CYS A 180 2.25 11.45 -3.31
N ALA A 181 2.30 10.25 -3.91
CA ALA A 181 2.00 9.01 -3.19
C ALA A 181 3.08 8.71 -2.13
N PHE A 182 4.36 8.89 -2.49
CA PHE A 182 5.50 8.73 -1.59
C PHE A 182 5.41 9.61 -0.34
N ALA A 183 5.04 10.88 -0.49
CA ALA A 183 4.90 11.83 0.61
C ALA A 183 3.81 11.43 1.64
N GLN A 184 2.92 10.50 1.26
CA GLN A 184 1.90 9.93 2.13
C GLN A 184 2.32 8.61 2.79
N GLY A 185 3.56 8.16 2.57
CA GLY A 185 4.07 6.88 3.09
C GLY A 185 3.64 5.68 2.26
N HIS A 186 3.48 5.82 0.94
CA HIS A 186 3.10 4.71 0.06
C HIS A 186 4.32 3.89 -0.36
N GLY A 187 4.40 2.66 0.16
CA GLY A 187 5.50 1.72 -0.08
C GLY A 187 5.83 1.46 -1.56
N PRO A 188 4.83 1.09 -2.39
CA PRO A 188 5.06 0.88 -3.82
C PRO A 188 5.57 2.13 -4.55
N ALA A 189 5.19 3.34 -4.12
CA ALA A 189 5.70 4.58 -4.73
C ALA A 189 7.19 4.78 -4.42
N ALA A 190 7.60 4.51 -3.18
CA ALA A 190 9.02 4.53 -2.78
C ALA A 190 9.84 3.53 -3.60
N TYR A 191 9.31 2.32 -3.80
CA TYR A 191 9.93 1.29 -4.63
C TYR A 191 10.09 1.73 -6.09
N THR A 192 9.04 2.24 -6.73
CA THR A 192 9.12 2.70 -8.12
C THR A 192 10.11 3.86 -8.28
N LEU A 193 10.15 4.81 -7.33
CA LEU A 193 11.15 5.87 -7.31
C LEU A 193 12.57 5.31 -7.13
N ALA A 194 12.76 4.32 -6.27
CA ALA A 194 14.05 3.65 -6.07
C ALA A 194 14.55 2.96 -7.35
N MET A 195 13.69 2.18 -8.01
CA MET A 195 13.99 1.53 -9.29
C MET A 195 14.38 2.53 -10.36
N ARG A 196 13.72 3.69 -10.41
CA ARG A 196 14.08 4.77 -11.34
C ARG A 196 15.46 5.34 -11.05
N GLN A 197 15.80 5.57 -9.78
CA GLN A 197 17.14 6.04 -9.40
C GLN A 197 18.21 4.99 -9.71
N GLU A 198 17.90 3.70 -9.58
CA GLU A 198 18.78 2.62 -10.00
C GLU A 198 19.07 2.69 -11.50
N ILE A 199 18.03 2.83 -12.33
CA ILE A 199 18.17 2.97 -13.80
C ILE A 199 19.01 4.20 -14.18
N LEU A 200 18.90 5.29 -13.41
CA LEU A 200 19.69 6.51 -13.60
C LEU A 200 21.14 6.39 -13.06
N GLY A 201 21.50 5.29 -12.40
CA GLY A 201 22.83 5.05 -11.82
C GLY A 201 23.04 5.72 -10.45
N ASN A 202 21.99 6.27 -9.83
CA ASN A 202 22.03 6.96 -8.54
C ASN A 202 21.84 5.96 -7.38
N HIS A 203 22.77 5.01 -7.23
CA HIS A 203 22.59 3.86 -6.32
C HIS A 203 22.39 4.23 -4.84
N LEU A 204 23.04 5.28 -4.34
CA LEU A 204 22.86 5.73 -2.96
C LEU A 204 21.43 6.21 -2.72
N GLU A 205 20.87 6.95 -3.68
CA GLU A 205 19.51 7.44 -3.57
C GLU A 205 18.49 6.31 -3.76
N ALA A 206 18.76 5.36 -4.66
CA ALA A 206 17.97 4.14 -4.79
C ALA A 206 17.91 3.37 -3.46
N ALA A 207 19.06 3.14 -2.81
CA ALA A 207 19.10 2.45 -1.52
C ALA A 207 18.32 3.19 -0.43
N ARG A 208 18.40 4.53 -0.38
CA ARG A 208 17.58 5.35 0.54
C ARG A 208 16.09 5.21 0.26
N LEU A 209 15.67 5.28 -0.99
CA LEU A 209 14.25 5.14 -1.35
C LEU A 209 13.73 3.72 -1.09
N PHE A 210 14.54 2.68 -1.28
CA PHE A 210 14.19 1.33 -0.82
C PHE A 210 14.03 1.29 0.71
N GLN A 211 14.93 1.92 1.46
CA GLN A 211 14.82 2.00 2.93
C GLN A 211 13.53 2.72 3.36
N GLU A 212 13.16 3.82 2.71
CA GLU A 212 11.87 4.48 2.93
C GLU A 212 10.70 3.55 2.59
N GLY A 213 10.79 2.79 1.50
CA GLY A 213 9.82 1.75 1.17
C GLY A 213 9.68 0.71 2.28
N VAL A 214 10.79 0.29 2.91
CA VAL A 214 10.76 -0.60 4.07
C VAL A 214 10.07 0.07 5.26
N LYS A 215 10.36 1.34 5.57
CA LYS A 215 9.64 2.11 6.61
C LYS A 215 8.14 2.09 6.39
N PHE A 216 7.72 2.19 5.13
CA PHE A 216 6.31 2.18 4.73
C PHE A 216 5.68 0.80 4.68
N GLY A 217 6.43 -0.28 4.95
CA GLY A 217 5.93 -1.65 4.95
C GLY A 217 5.93 -2.33 3.57
N HIS A 218 6.79 -1.91 2.65
CA HIS A 218 6.87 -2.51 1.32
C HIS A 218 7.83 -3.70 1.29
N ARG A 219 7.28 -4.89 1.08
CA ARG A 219 8.03 -6.15 1.06
C ARG A 219 9.10 -6.16 -0.01
N GLU A 220 8.78 -5.76 -1.23
CA GLU A 220 9.69 -5.82 -2.37
C GLU A 220 10.86 -4.85 -2.18
N SER A 221 10.69 -3.76 -1.43
CA SER A 221 11.80 -2.87 -1.04
C SER A 221 12.74 -3.54 -0.04
N ALA A 222 12.20 -4.33 0.90
CA ALA A 222 13.02 -5.14 1.81
C ALA A 222 13.74 -6.27 1.05
N SER A 223 13.04 -7.00 0.18
CA SER A 223 13.65 -8.05 -0.67
C SER A 223 14.74 -7.47 -1.58
N SER A 224 14.52 -6.25 -2.06
CA SER A 224 15.49 -5.49 -2.84
C SER A 224 16.78 -5.28 -2.05
N LEU A 225 16.71 -4.70 -0.85
CA LEU A 225 17.89 -4.49 -0.02
C LEU A 225 18.53 -5.81 0.43
N TRP A 226 17.74 -6.85 0.68
CA TRP A 226 18.25 -8.21 0.90
C TRP A 226 19.12 -8.69 -0.26
N LEU A 227 18.63 -8.60 -1.51
CA LEU A 227 19.39 -8.99 -2.70
C LEU A 227 20.71 -8.21 -2.82
N LEU A 228 20.67 -6.89 -2.57
CA LEU A 228 21.87 -6.06 -2.59
C LEU A 228 22.93 -6.56 -1.61
N PHE A 229 22.55 -6.81 -0.36
CA PHE A 229 23.50 -7.24 0.68
C PHE A 229 23.88 -8.72 0.59
N ALA A 230 23.04 -9.57 -0.02
CA ALA A 230 23.36 -10.98 -0.24
C ALA A 230 24.34 -11.16 -1.41
N ASN A 231 24.16 -10.41 -2.50
CA ASN A 231 24.88 -10.64 -3.76
C ASN A 231 25.91 -9.55 -4.11
N GLY A 232 25.80 -8.36 -3.49
CA GLY A 232 26.70 -7.22 -3.71
C GLY A 232 26.35 -6.36 -4.93
N TYR A 233 25.20 -6.58 -5.57
CA TYR A 233 24.68 -5.77 -6.68
C TYR A 233 23.17 -5.99 -6.86
N TRP A 234 22.54 -5.06 -7.56
CA TRP A 234 21.12 -5.07 -7.91
C TRP A 234 20.85 -5.87 -9.19
N SER A 235 21.26 -5.29 -10.32
CA SER A 235 20.91 -5.80 -11.65
C SER A 235 22.15 -6.01 -12.54
N TRP A 236 23.16 -5.13 -12.42
CA TRP A 236 24.30 -5.12 -13.33
C TRP A 236 25.63 -5.31 -12.62
N LYS A 237 26.36 -6.38 -12.98
CA LYS A 237 27.67 -6.72 -12.38
C LYS A 237 28.73 -5.61 -12.50
N HIS A 238 28.58 -4.66 -13.43
CA HIS A 238 29.59 -3.61 -13.65
C HIS A 238 29.48 -2.44 -12.66
N GLU A 239 28.44 -2.39 -11.82
CA GLU A 239 28.24 -1.31 -10.84
C GLU A 239 28.80 -1.63 -9.44
N VAL A 240 29.33 -2.85 -9.26
CA VAL A 240 29.86 -3.37 -8.00
C VAL A 240 30.91 -2.44 -7.38
N GLU A 241 31.85 -1.93 -8.17
CA GLU A 241 32.91 -1.07 -7.64
C GLU A 241 32.39 0.30 -7.17
N ARG A 242 31.34 0.83 -7.80
CA ARG A 242 30.69 2.08 -7.33
C ARG A 242 29.95 1.84 -6.02
N LEU A 243 29.22 0.72 -5.91
CA LEU A 243 28.53 0.33 -4.68
C LEU A 243 29.51 0.12 -3.52
N LYS A 244 30.62 -0.57 -3.75
CA LYS A 244 31.70 -0.73 -2.76
C LYS A 244 32.29 0.61 -2.34
N ALA A 245 32.53 1.53 -3.29
CA ALA A 245 33.02 2.88 -2.97
C ALA A 245 32.04 3.69 -2.10
N LEU A 246 30.74 3.36 -2.15
CA LEU A 246 29.69 3.93 -1.29
C LEU A 246 29.52 3.15 0.04
N GLY A 247 30.34 2.14 0.31
CA GLY A 247 30.27 1.31 1.52
C GLY A 247 29.29 0.13 1.43
N PHE A 248 28.67 -0.10 0.28
CA PHE A 248 27.80 -1.25 0.07
C PHE A 248 28.64 -2.47 -0.32
N HIS A 249 28.82 -3.37 0.65
CA HIS A 249 29.48 -4.65 0.49
C HIS A 249 28.46 -5.79 0.68
N VAL A 250 28.84 -7.00 0.26
CA VAL A 250 28.12 -8.20 0.70
C VAL A 250 28.18 -8.26 2.23
N ASP A 251 27.02 -8.31 2.86
CA ASP A 251 26.86 -8.29 4.31
C ASP A 251 25.73 -9.25 4.67
N ALA A 252 26.13 -10.47 5.06
CA ALA A 252 25.20 -11.54 5.39
C ALA A 252 24.29 -11.20 6.58
N GLN A 253 24.76 -10.39 7.53
CA GLN A 253 23.94 -10.00 8.68
C GLN A 253 22.87 -8.98 8.27
N ARG A 254 23.21 -7.98 7.44
CA ARG A 254 22.23 -7.06 6.87
C ARG A 254 21.21 -7.79 6.01
N ALA A 255 21.69 -8.66 5.12
CA ALA A 255 20.83 -9.46 4.26
C ALA A 255 19.81 -10.23 5.11
N SER A 256 20.27 -11.00 6.10
CA SER A 256 19.37 -11.77 6.98
C SER A 256 18.34 -10.90 7.71
N ARG A 257 18.70 -9.68 8.15
CA ARG A 257 17.72 -8.75 8.76
C ARG A 257 16.67 -8.25 7.77
N TYR A 258 17.06 -7.90 6.54
CA TYR A 258 16.09 -7.52 5.49
C TYR A 258 15.21 -8.69 5.05
N GLU A 259 15.75 -9.92 5.02
CA GLU A 259 14.99 -11.15 4.76
C GLU A 259 13.91 -11.36 5.81
N ALA A 260 14.27 -11.32 7.10
CA ALA A 260 13.31 -11.43 8.20
C ALA A 260 12.21 -10.36 8.14
N ILE A 261 12.56 -9.12 7.76
CA ILE A 261 11.59 -8.05 7.54
C ILE A 261 10.67 -8.37 6.36
N SER A 262 11.23 -8.81 5.23
CA SER A 262 10.47 -9.19 4.04
C SER A 262 9.48 -10.34 4.32
N GLU A 263 9.88 -11.32 5.13
CA GLU A 263 9.01 -12.41 5.60
C GLU A 263 7.90 -11.91 6.53
N ALA A 264 8.21 -11.02 7.46
CA ALA A 264 7.20 -10.40 8.31
C ALA A 264 6.19 -9.57 7.50
N LEU A 265 6.65 -8.84 6.48
CA LEU A 265 5.80 -8.05 5.58
C LEU A 265 4.96 -8.91 4.63
N LEU A 266 5.38 -10.14 4.33
CA LEU A 266 4.55 -11.11 3.61
C LEU A 266 3.29 -11.46 4.41
N ILE A 267 3.44 -11.62 5.73
CA ILE A 267 2.33 -11.94 6.63
C ILE A 267 1.51 -10.67 6.92
N ASN A 268 2.20 -9.58 7.23
CA ASN A 268 1.60 -8.31 7.62
C ASN A 268 2.18 -7.12 6.83
N PRO A 269 1.60 -6.79 5.66
CA PRO A 269 2.01 -5.61 4.88
C PRO A 269 1.62 -4.28 5.55
N ASP A 270 0.91 -4.32 6.68
CA ASP A 270 0.49 -3.11 7.41
C ASP A 270 1.57 -2.60 8.38
N LEU A 271 2.61 -3.41 8.66
CA LEU A 271 3.71 -3.01 9.55
C LEU A 271 4.37 -1.73 9.04
N LYS A 272 4.49 -0.74 9.92
CA LYS A 272 5.26 0.48 9.69
C LYS A 272 6.54 0.41 10.50
N LEU A 273 7.67 0.37 9.78
CA LEU A 273 8.99 0.11 10.33
C LEU A 273 9.75 1.42 10.50
N ALA A 274 9.12 2.41 11.15
CA ALA A 274 9.65 3.78 11.23
C ALA A 274 11.01 3.86 11.95
N ARG A 275 11.34 2.89 12.82
CA ARG A 275 12.60 2.80 13.54
C ARG A 275 13.65 1.95 12.83
N ILE A 276 13.44 1.59 11.56
CA ILE A 276 14.36 0.71 10.83
C ILE A 276 15.79 1.26 10.78
N ASP A 277 15.99 2.57 10.75
CA ASP A 277 17.33 3.17 10.74
C ASP A 277 18.06 3.03 12.09
N GLU A 278 17.35 2.82 13.20
CA GLU A 278 17.95 2.61 14.53
C GLU A 278 18.54 1.21 14.69
N VAL A 279 18.11 0.27 13.84
CA VAL A 279 18.38 -1.17 13.98
C VAL A 279 18.98 -1.78 12.71
N LEU A 280 18.81 -1.12 11.58
CA LEU A 280 19.31 -1.52 10.26
C LEU A 280 19.63 -0.27 9.42
N PRO A 281 20.51 0.64 9.89
CA PRO A 281 20.90 1.83 9.14
C PRO A 281 21.61 1.44 7.84
N LEU A 282 21.49 2.22 6.77
CA LEU A 282 22.29 1.97 5.56
C LEU A 282 23.80 2.21 5.82
N PRO A 283 24.68 1.54 5.05
CA PRO A 283 26.11 1.85 5.07
C PRO A 283 26.41 3.34 4.87
N PRO A 284 27.50 3.87 5.45
CA PRO A 284 28.61 3.13 6.07
C PRO A 284 28.43 2.81 7.58
N GLN A 285 27.27 3.08 8.16
CA GLN A 285 27.04 2.90 9.61
C GLN A 285 27.06 1.42 9.99
N GLU A 286 27.73 1.04 11.08
CA GLU A 286 27.74 -0.35 11.57
C GLU A 286 26.36 -0.81 12.06
N LEU A 287 26.14 -2.13 12.08
CA LEU A 287 24.88 -2.71 12.52
C LEU A 287 24.71 -2.59 14.05
N PRO A 288 23.63 -1.94 14.53
CA PRO A 288 23.26 -1.96 15.94
C PRO A 288 22.80 -3.36 16.39
N PRO A 289 22.64 -3.60 17.71
CA PRO A 289 21.99 -4.81 18.21
C PRO A 289 20.58 -4.98 17.62
N TRP A 290 20.19 -6.24 17.40
CA TRP A 290 18.88 -6.60 16.83
C TRP A 290 18.39 -7.89 17.48
N GLY A 291 17.17 -7.85 18.02
CA GLY A 291 16.48 -9.03 18.51
C GLY A 291 15.49 -9.56 17.47
N ALA A 292 14.56 -8.70 17.03
CA ALA A 292 13.46 -9.11 16.14
C ALA A 292 12.91 -7.94 15.32
N VAL A 293 12.06 -8.26 14.33
CA VAL A 293 11.38 -7.26 13.47
C VAL A 293 10.62 -6.21 14.28
N THR A 294 10.08 -6.59 15.44
CA THR A 294 9.39 -5.68 16.36
C THR A 294 10.26 -4.53 16.86
N ASP A 295 11.59 -4.66 16.85
CA ASP A 295 12.51 -3.60 17.27
C ASP A 295 12.50 -2.41 16.29
N ALA A 296 12.14 -2.66 15.01
CA ALA A 296 12.00 -1.63 13.97
C ALA A 296 10.62 -0.95 13.95
N VAL A 297 9.65 -1.47 14.72
CA VAL A 297 8.27 -0.95 14.75
C VAL A 297 8.17 0.16 15.81
N GLU A 298 7.43 1.22 15.51
CA GLU A 298 7.05 2.21 16.53
C GLU A 298 6.03 1.62 17.51
N PRO A 299 6.19 1.80 18.83
CA PRO A 299 5.19 1.38 19.80
C PRO A 299 3.82 2.01 19.50
N GLU A 300 2.74 1.25 19.70
CA GLU A 300 1.38 1.78 19.51
C GLU A 300 1.16 3.01 20.41
N SER A 301 0.75 4.12 19.80
CA SER A 301 0.43 5.35 20.52
C SER A 301 -0.84 5.17 21.36
N SER A 302 -0.83 5.70 22.58
CA SER A 302 -2.01 5.81 23.45
C SER A 302 -2.93 6.99 23.09
N SER A 303 -2.57 7.78 22.07
CA SER A 303 -3.36 8.92 21.60
C SER A 303 -4.70 8.49 21.01
N GLN A 304 -5.65 9.43 20.94
CA GLN A 304 -6.91 9.17 20.24
C GLN A 304 -6.64 8.77 18.78
N PRO A 305 -7.34 7.73 18.28
CA PRO A 305 -7.15 7.28 16.92
C PRO A 305 -7.68 8.30 15.92
N THR A 306 -6.83 8.66 14.97
CA THR A 306 -7.18 9.46 13.81
C THR A 306 -7.11 8.61 12.55
N TYR A 307 -7.72 9.07 11.46
CA TYR A 307 -7.44 8.53 10.13
C TYR A 307 -6.10 9.04 9.60
#